data_AF-A0A1I0DC74-F1
#
_entry.id   AF-A0A1I0DC74-F1
#
_cell.length_a   1.000
_cell.length_b   1.000
_cell.length_c   1.000
_cell.angle_alpha   90.00
_cell.angle_beta   90.00
_cell.angle_gamma   90.00
#
_symmetry.space_group_name_H-M   'P 1'
#
loop_
_entity.id
_entity.type
_entity.pdbx_description
1 polymer ?
#
loop_
_entity_poly.entity_id
_entity_poly.type
_entity_poly.pdbx_seq_one_letter_code
_entity_poly.pdbx_strand_id
1 'polypeptide(L)' 'LRMQAHPEMVEARRSIVEHPFGNLKQWIYGNGRFLLRQLKGARTEMALAVNAYNLKRAINVLGVRRMMELLA' A
#
# COMPACT_ATOMS: atom_id res chain seq x y z
N LEU A 1 -1.90 19.70 12.78
CA LEU A 1 -2.21 20.98 12.09
C LEU A 1 -2.96 20.78 10.77
N ARG A 2 -2.36 20.32 9.66
CA ARG A 2 -3.09 20.20 8.36
C ARG A 2 -4.35 19.31 8.38
N MET A 3 -4.34 18.20 9.13
CA MET A 3 -5.49 17.28 9.22
C MET A 3 -6.50 17.66 10.30
N GLN A 4 -6.14 18.55 11.23
CA GLN A 4 -7.06 19.05 12.26
C GLN A 4 -8.04 20.08 11.70
N ALA A 5 -7.66 20.77 10.62
CA ALA A 5 -8.52 21.73 9.92
C ALA A 5 -9.58 21.07 9.02
N HIS A 6 -9.43 19.78 8.72
CA HIS A 6 -10.29 19.02 7.80
C HIS A 6 -10.58 17.62 8.35
N PRO A 7 -11.39 17.51 9.41
CA PRO A 7 -11.70 16.22 10.04
C PRO A 7 -12.34 15.20 9.08
N GLU A 8 -13.15 15.66 8.12
CA GLU A 8 -13.76 14.86 7.06
C GLU A 8 -12.72 14.13 6.18
N MET A 9 -11.56 14.74 5.97
CA MET A 9 -10.46 14.16 5.19
C MET A 9 -9.79 12.99 5.94
N VAL A 10 -9.83 12.99 7.27
CA VAL A 10 -9.32 11.88 8.07
C VAL A 10 -10.21 10.66 7.90
N GLU A 11 -11.53 10.86 7.96
CA GLU A 11 -12.52 9.78 7.81
C GLU A 11 -12.49 9.19 6.40
N ALA A 12 -12.50 10.04 5.37
CA ALA A 12 -12.39 9.59 3.99
C ALA A 12 -11.09 8.80 3.74
N ARG A 13 -9.95 9.28 4.27
CA ARG A 13 -8.69 8.56 4.15
C ARG A 13 -8.74 7.21 4.84
N ARG A 14 -9.32 7.12 6.04
CA ARG A 14 -9.47 5.85 6.77
C ARG A 14 -10.24 4.84 5.92
N SER A 15 -11.40 5.22 5.40
CA SER A 15 -12.22 4.38 4.54
C SER A 15 -11.47 3.90 3.29
N ILE A 16 -10.74 4.79 2.62
CA ILE A 16 -10.00 4.47 1.39
C ILE A 16 -8.83 3.51 1.64
N VAL A 17 -8.09 3.68 2.75
CA VAL A 17 -6.88 2.89 3.00
C VAL A 17 -7.17 1.55 3.66
N GLU A 18 -8.30 1.39 4.34
CA GLU A 18 -8.66 0.14 5.02
C GLU A 18 -8.62 -1.06 4.08
N HIS A 19 -9.16 -0.92 2.86
CA HIS A 19 -9.17 -2.01 1.89
C HIS A 19 -7.77 -2.42 1.39
N PRO A 20 -6.88 -1.51 0.95
CA PRO A 20 -5.47 -1.83 0.66
C PRO A 20 -4.74 -2.48 1.83
N PHE A 21 -4.90 -1.97 3.05
CA PHE A 21 -4.25 -2.55 4.24
C PHE A 21 -4.77 -3.95 4.55
N GLY A 22 -6.08 -4.19 4.39
CA GLY A 22 -6.68 -5.52 4.51
C GLY A 22 -6.08 -6.50 3.49
N ASN A 23 -5.93 -6.07 2.24
CA ASN A 23 -5.29 -6.89 1.19
C ASN A 23 -3.83 -7.22 1.52
N LEU A 24 -3.04 -6.23 1.96
CA LEU A 24 -1.65 -6.46 2.35
C LEU A 24 -1.54 -7.50 3.47
N LYS A 25 -2.36 -7.36 4.52
CA LYS A 25 -2.38 -8.28 5.65
C LYS A 25 -2.78 -9.69 5.22
N GLN A 26 -3.86 -9.83 4.45
CA GLN A 26 -4.40 -11.13 4.03
C GLN A 26 -3.48 -11.85 3.03
N TRP A 27 -2.99 -11.15 2.01
CA TRP A 27 -2.35 -11.77 0.85
C TRP A 27 -0.83 -11.74 0.88
N ILE A 28 -0.22 -10.73 1.50
CA ILE A 28 1.25 -10.59 1.54
C ILE A 28 1.80 -11.08 2.88
N TYR A 29 1.22 -10.63 3.99
CA TYR A 29 1.72 -10.98 5.32
C TYR A 29 1.07 -12.23 5.91
N GLY A 30 -0.04 -12.73 5.34
CA GLY A 30 -0.78 -13.89 5.82
C GLY A 30 -1.19 -13.76 7.29
N ASN A 31 -0.36 -14.26 8.20
CA ASN A 31 -0.56 -14.18 9.65
C ASN A 31 -0.32 -12.78 10.26
N GLY A 32 0.01 -11.78 9.44
CA GLY A 32 0.19 -10.39 9.86
C GLY A 32 1.50 -10.12 10.60
N ARG A 33 2.51 -11.00 10.49
CA ARG A 33 3.82 -10.83 11.14
C ARG A 33 4.90 -10.44 10.14
N PHE A 34 5.78 -9.54 10.55
CA PHE A 34 7.04 -9.27 9.84
C PHE A 34 8.02 -10.42 10.09
N LEU A 35 8.82 -10.73 9.07
CA LEU A 35 9.82 -11.80 9.12
C LEU A 35 11.17 -11.29 9.65
N LEU A 36 11.50 -10.04 9.34
CA LEU A 36 12.72 -9.37 9.76
C LEU A 36 12.52 -8.69 11.11
N ARG A 37 13.64 -8.59 11.85
CA ARG A 37 13.70 -7.93 13.15
C ARG A 37 14.11 -6.47 12.98
N GLN A 38 13.84 -5.68 14.02
CA GLN A 38 14.17 -4.25 14.11
C GLN A 38 13.40 -3.37 13.10
N LEU A 39 13.31 -2.08 13.41
CA LEU A 39 12.57 -1.12 12.58
C LEU A 39 13.09 -1.05 11.14
N LYS A 40 14.40 -1.26 10.92
CA LYS A 40 14.97 -1.26 9.57
C LYS A 40 14.40 -2.42 8.73
N GLY A 41 14.34 -3.63 9.28
CA GLY A 41 13.78 -4.79 8.59
C GLY A 41 12.29 -4.64 8.31
N ALA A 42 11.51 -4.27 9.34
CA ALA A 42 10.07 -4.05 9.20
C ALA A 42 9.73 -2.96 8.17
N ARG A 43 10.52 -1.88 8.11
CA ARG A 43 10.36 -0.84 7.07
C ARG A 43 10.60 -1.37 5.66
N THR A 44 11.63 -2.20 5.47
CA THR A 44 11.90 -2.82 4.17
C THR A 44 10.75 -3.73 3.74
N GLU A 45 10.26 -4.59 4.63
CA GLU A 45 9.11 -5.45 4.33
C GLU A 45 7.84 -4.65 4.01
N MET A 46 7.57 -3.58 4.76
CA MET A 46 6.45 -2.68 4.48
C MET A 46 6.58 -2.01 3.11
N ALA A 47 7.77 -1.51 2.78
CA ALA A 47 8.03 -0.88 1.49
C ALA A 47 7.82 -1.85 0.32
N LEU A 48 8.34 -3.08 0.43
CA LEU A 48 8.19 -4.11 -0.60
C LEU A 48 6.73 -4.52 -0.79
N ALA A 49 5.99 -4.75 0.30
CA ALA A 49 4.59 -5.15 0.23
C ALA A 49 3.72 -4.07 -0.42
N VAL A 50 3.89 -2.81 -0.02
CA VAL A 50 3.18 -1.67 -0.62
C VAL A 50 3.53 -1.52 -2.09
N ASN A 51 4.81 -1.67 -2.45
CA ASN A 51 5.25 -1.58 -3.85
C ASN A 51 4.60 -2.70 -4.70
N ALA A 52 4.63 -3.94 -4.23
CA ALA A 52 4.01 -5.08 -4.91
C ALA A 52 2.50 -4.89 -5.09
N TYR A 53 1.80 -4.43 -4.06
CA TYR A 53 0.37 -4.11 -4.16
C TYR A 53 0.09 -3.01 -5.20
N ASN A 54 0.88 -1.93 -5.17
CA ASN A 54 0.72 -0.82 -6.10
C ASN A 54 1.01 -1.25 -7.55
N LEU A 55 2.04 -2.06 -7.79
CA LEU A 55 2.34 -2.60 -9.11
C LEU A 55 1.21 -3.49 -9.63
N LYS A 56 0.71 -4.41 -8.79
CA LYS A 56 -0.44 -5.26 -9.14
C LYS A 56 -1.67 -4.42 -9.50
N ARG A 57 -1.94 -3.37 -8.72
CA ARG A 57 -3.05 -2.44 -8.99
C ARG A 57 -2.84 -1.66 -10.28
N ALA A 58 -1.63 -1.12 -10.50
CA ALA A 58 -1.30 -0.37 -11.71
C ALA A 58 -1.46 -1.24 -12.96
N ILE A 59 -0.99 -2.48 -12.93
CA ILE A 59 -1.19 -3.46 -14.01
C ILE A 59 -2.69 -3.71 -14.25
N ASN A 60 -3.49 -3.87 -13.20
CA ASN A 60 -4.93 -4.10 -13.34
C ASN A 60 -5.70 -2.90 -13.90
N VAL A 61 -5.27 -1.67 -13.58
CA VAL A 61 -5.96 -0.43 -14.01
C VAL A 61 -5.50 0.01 -15.39
N LEU A 62 -4.19 -0.04 -15.65
CA LEU A 62 -3.57 0.51 -16.87
C LEU A 62 -3.28 -0.56 -17.91
N GLY A 63 -3.08 -1.81 -17.50
CA GLY A 63 -2.46 -2.84 -18.34
C GLY A 63 -0.93 -2.67 -18.43
N VAL A 64 -0.23 -3.78 -18.72
CA VAL A 64 1.24 -3.81 -18.73
C VAL A 64 1.82 -2.86 -19.79
N ARG A 65 1.28 -2.88 -21.01
CA ARG A 65 1.78 -2.05 -22.13
C ARG A 65 1.73 -0.56 -21.80
N ARG A 66 0.57 -0.06 -21.38
CA ARG A 66 0.39 1.35 -21.04
C ARG A 66 1.23 1.77 -19.84
N MET A 67 1.38 0.89 -18.85
CA MET A 67 2.25 1.15 -17.71
C MET A 67 3.72 1.32 -18.13
N MET A 68 4.22 0.46 -19.01
CA MET A 68 5.60 0.55 -19.52
C MET A 68 5.82 1.83 -20.35
N GLU A 69 4.85 2.23 -21.17
CA GLU A 69 4.91 3.50 -21.92
C GLU A 69 5.01 4.74 -21.02
N LEU A 70 4.42 4.70 -19.82
CA LEU A 70 4.46 5.82 -18.86
C LEU A 70 5.73 5.84 -18.00
N LEU A 71 6.49 4.73 -17.95
CA LEU A 71 7.71 4.60 -17.17
C LEU A 71 8.98 4.88 -17.98
N ALA A 72 8.89 4.84 -19.31
CA ALA A 72 9.96 5.17 -20.24
C ALA A 72 10.16 6.70 -20.35
#